data_AF-A0A3A6JLA5-F1
#
_entry.id   AF-A0A3A6JLA5-F1
#
_cell.length_a   1.000
_cell.length_b   1.000
_cell.length_c   1.000
_cell.angle_alpha   90.00
_cell.angle_beta   90.00
_cell.angle_gamma   90.00
#
_symmetry.space_group_name_H-M   'P 1'
#
loop_
_entity.id
_entity.type
_entity.pdbx_description
1 polymer ?
#
loop_
_entity_poly.entity_id
_entity_poly.type
_entity_poly.pdbx_seq_one_letter_code
_entity_poly.pdbx_strand_id
1 'polypeptide(L)'
;MQQKTHDFLVRMRVPMATFGGDLMGEAIDFTIQEMRNNRFVTLTGIENVLSDRFHCSASSADARLRRALYVTEFQCGEYPNPELERLRAEYRVDRWSVKRFIYAAARRVMNDFD
;
A
#
# COMPACT_ATOMS: atom_id res chain seq x y z
N MET A 1 8.20 -6.08 -7.07
CA MET A 1 8.00 -4.63 -6.84
C MET A 1 8.67 -3.75 -7.89
N GLN A 2 7.94 -2.77 -8.44
CA GLN A 2 8.44 -1.76 -9.38
C GLN A 2 9.19 -0.63 -8.65
N GLN A 3 10.19 -0.01 -9.31
CA GLN A 3 11.00 1.07 -8.72
C GLN A 3 10.16 2.27 -8.25
N LYS A 4 9.18 2.70 -9.06
CA LYS A 4 8.30 3.83 -8.75
C LYS A 4 7.48 3.58 -7.48
N THR A 5 6.99 2.35 -7.31
CA THR A 5 6.28 1.92 -6.10
C THR A 5 7.19 1.89 -4.89
N HIS A 6 8.42 1.39 -5.04
CA HIS A 6 9.43 1.44 -3.99
C HIS A 6 9.71 2.88 -3.53
N ASP A 7 9.98 3.79 -4.48
CA ASP A 7 10.31 5.19 -4.17
C ASP A 7 9.15 5.91 -3.48
N PHE A 8 7.91 5.64 -3.90
CA PHE A 8 6.72 6.10 -3.22
C PHE A 8 6.66 5.60 -1.77
N LEU A 9 6.87 4.31 -1.52
CA LEU A 9 6.78 3.74 -0.18
C LEU A 9 7.88 4.27 0.76
N VAL A 10 9.09 4.47 0.25
CA VAL A 10 10.19 5.13 0.99
C VAL A 10 9.79 6.54 1.39
N ARG A 11 9.24 7.32 0.46
CA ARG A 11 8.74 8.68 0.73
C ARG A 11 7.64 8.69 1.80
N MET A 12 6.75 7.71 1.75
CA MET A 12 5.69 7.53 2.74
C MET A 12 6.20 7.02 4.10
N ARG A 13 7.51 6.72 4.24
CA ARG A 13 8.11 6.13 5.45
C ARG A 13 7.49 4.79 5.85
N VAL A 14 7.11 3.98 4.85
CA VAL A 14 6.67 2.60 5.07
C VAL A 14 7.87 1.76 5.53
N PRO A 15 7.71 0.81 6.47
CA PRO A 15 8.82 0.00 6.96
C PRO A 15 9.30 -1.03 5.91
N MET A 16 10.13 -0.57 4.97
CA MET A 16 10.59 -1.35 3.81
C MET A 16 11.46 -2.55 4.16
N ALA A 17 12.17 -2.52 5.30
CA ALA A 17 12.97 -3.66 5.76
C ALA A 17 12.13 -4.79 6.42
N THR A 18 10.81 -4.73 6.29
CA THR A 18 9.89 -5.72 6.86
C THR A 18 9.12 -6.44 5.77
N PHE A 19 8.75 -7.69 6.03
CA PHE A 19 7.91 -8.45 5.12
C PHE A 19 6.55 -7.76 4.85
N GLY A 20 6.04 -6.94 5.79
CA GLY A 20 4.85 -6.12 5.55
C GLY A 20 5.06 -5.00 4.52
N GLY A 21 6.28 -4.47 4.42
CA GLY A 21 6.66 -3.50 3.38
C GLY A 21 6.68 -4.14 1.99
N ASP A 22 7.25 -5.34 1.87
CA ASP A 22 7.25 -6.11 0.62
C ASP A 22 5.84 -6.42 0.13
N LEU A 23 4.98 -6.90 1.05
CA LEU A 23 3.57 -7.16 0.77
C LEU A 23 2.83 -5.89 0.33
N MET A 24 3.13 -4.74 0.94
CA MET A 24 2.50 -3.47 0.60
C MET A 24 2.83 -3.04 -0.82
N GLY A 25 4.10 -3.12 -1.22
CA GLY A 25 4.50 -2.75 -2.58
C GLY A 25 3.96 -3.70 -3.63
N GLU A 26 3.95 -5.01 -3.35
CA GLU A 26 3.35 -5.97 -4.28
C GLU A 26 1.83 -5.78 -4.42
N ALA A 27 1.14 -5.43 -3.33
CA ALA A 27 -0.28 -5.09 -3.35
C ALA A 27 -0.57 -3.86 -4.22
N ILE A 28 0.29 -2.84 -4.14
CA ILE A 28 0.17 -1.62 -4.95
C ILE A 28 0.42 -1.94 -6.42
N ASP A 29 1.50 -2.65 -6.76
CA ASP A 29 1.81 -3.03 -8.14
C ASP A 29 0.72 -3.87 -8.79
N PHE A 30 0.19 -4.85 -8.05
CA PHE A 30 -0.95 -5.63 -8.49
C PHE A 30 -2.17 -4.74 -8.73
N THR A 31 -2.48 -3.84 -7.80
CA THR A 31 -3.62 -2.92 -7.95
C THR A 31 -3.46 -1.99 -9.15
N ILE A 32 -2.26 -1.45 -9.39
CA ILE A 32 -1.94 -0.64 -10.57
C ILE A 32 -2.20 -1.44 -11.85
N GLN A 33 -1.73 -2.68 -11.91
CA GLN A 33 -1.92 -3.54 -13.08
C GLN A 33 -3.40 -3.82 -13.35
N GLU A 34 -4.19 -4.10 -12.31
CA GLU A 34 -5.62 -4.31 -12.45
C GLU A 34 -6.38 -3.04 -12.84
N MET A 35 -6.02 -1.89 -12.27
CA MET A 35 -6.60 -0.59 -12.60
C MET A 35 -6.33 -0.20 -14.06
N ARG A 36 -5.11 -0.46 -14.57
CA ARG A 36 -4.78 -0.26 -16.00
C ARG A 36 -5.62 -1.14 -16.93
N ASN A 37 -6.09 -2.28 -16.44
CA ASN A 37 -6.99 -3.18 -17.16
C ASN A 37 -8.48 -2.87 -16.90
N ASN A 38 -8.81 -1.72 -16.30
CA ASN A 38 -10.17 -1.32 -15.90
C ASN A 38 -10.87 -2.35 -14.98
N ARG A 39 -10.10 -3.10 -14.18
CA ARG A 39 -10.64 -4.08 -13.23
C ARG A 39 -10.66 -3.52 -11.81
N PHE A 40 -11.75 -3.82 -11.10
CA PHE A 40 -11.88 -3.50 -9.69
C PHE A 40 -11.23 -4.58 -8.83
N VAL A 41 -10.46 -4.16 -7.84
CA VAL A 41 -9.73 -5.03 -6.92
C VAL A 41 -10.38 -5.04 -5.53
N THR A 42 -10.74 -6.22 -5.04
CA THR A 42 -11.21 -6.42 -3.66
C THR A 42 -10.02 -6.63 -2.72
N LEU A 43 -10.20 -6.33 -1.42
CA LEU A 43 -9.14 -6.58 -0.43
C LEU A 43 -8.80 -8.07 -0.37
N THR A 44 -9.81 -8.94 -0.37
CA THR A 44 -9.63 -10.40 -0.45
C THR A 44 -8.89 -10.85 -1.71
N GLY A 45 -9.13 -10.19 -2.85
CA GLY A 45 -8.37 -10.46 -4.07
C GLY A 45 -6.89 -10.14 -3.93
N ILE A 46 -6.56 -9.01 -3.28
CA ILE A 46 -5.18 -8.65 -2.95
C ILE A 46 -4.57 -9.70 -2.01
N GLU A 47 -5.26 -10.03 -0.92
CA GLU A 47 -4.80 -10.99 0.08
C GLU A 47 -4.51 -12.38 -0.53
N ASN A 48 -5.36 -12.85 -1.43
CA ASN A 48 -5.16 -14.12 -2.14
C ASN A 48 -3.94 -14.07 -3.05
N VAL A 49 -3.78 -13.01 -3.83
CA VAL A 49 -2.62 -12.84 -4.72
C VAL A 49 -1.31 -12.77 -3.92
N LEU A 50 -1.32 -12.08 -2.78
CA LEU A 50 -0.17 -12.02 -1.88
C LEU A 50 0.11 -13.37 -1.22
N SER A 51 -0.95 -14.07 -0.80
CA SER A 51 -0.88 -15.42 -0.23
C SER A 51 -0.17 -16.37 -1.19
N ASP A 52 -0.56 -16.37 -2.45
CA ASP A 52 0.01 -17.21 -3.49
C ASP A 52 1.47 -16.83 -3.81
N ARG A 53 1.75 -15.53 -3.98
CA ARG A 53 3.09 -15.04 -4.37
C ARG A 53 4.15 -15.21 -3.28
N PHE A 54 3.77 -15.04 -2.02
CA PHE A 54 4.71 -15.08 -0.90
C PHE A 54 4.58 -16.33 -0.03
N HIS A 55 3.82 -17.33 -0.49
CA HIS A 55 3.62 -18.61 0.20
C HIS A 55 3.22 -18.45 1.67
N CYS A 56 2.29 -17.52 1.94
CA CYS A 56 1.75 -17.25 3.28
C CYS A 56 0.23 -17.32 3.25
N SER A 57 -0.46 -17.43 4.40
CA SER A 57 -1.93 -17.41 4.38
C SER A 57 -2.49 -16.00 4.12
N ALA A 58 -3.68 -15.89 3.53
CA ALA A 58 -4.38 -14.61 3.35
C ALA A 58 -4.52 -13.81 4.67
N SER A 59 -4.82 -14.49 5.78
CA SER A 59 -4.87 -13.87 7.12
C SER A 59 -3.52 -13.33 7.59
N SER A 60 -2.44 -14.05 7.27
CA SER A 60 -1.05 -13.68 7.57
C SER A 60 -0.63 -12.46 6.75
N ALA A 61 -1.08 -12.36 5.49
CA ALA A 61 -0.89 -11.20 4.63
C ALA A 61 -1.66 -9.97 5.16
N ASP A 62 -2.96 -10.10 5.45
CA ASP A 62 -3.79 -9.01 6.00
C ASP A 62 -3.20 -8.43 7.29
N ALA A 63 -2.82 -9.29 8.25
CA ALA A 63 -2.23 -8.86 9.51
C ALA A 63 -0.95 -8.03 9.31
N ARG A 64 -0.11 -8.40 8.33
CA ARG A 64 1.14 -7.70 8.02
C ARG A 64 0.92 -6.39 7.29
N LEU A 65 -0.03 -6.34 6.36
CA LEU A 65 -0.44 -5.10 5.70
C LEU A 65 -0.98 -4.10 6.73
N ARG A 66 -1.84 -4.54 7.64
CA ARG A 66 -2.36 -3.69 8.74
C ARG A 66 -1.24 -3.19 9.64
N ARG A 67 -0.30 -4.07 10.01
CA ARG A 67 0.84 -3.69 10.84
C ARG A 67 1.72 -2.66 10.12
N ALA A 68 2.03 -2.86 8.85
CA ALA A 68 2.83 -1.93 8.05
C ALA A 68 2.15 -0.56 7.94
N LEU A 69 0.84 -0.52 7.66
CA LEU A 69 0.07 0.72 7.63
C LEU A 69 0.06 1.42 8.99
N TYR A 70 -0.13 0.67 10.08
CA TYR A 70 -0.07 1.23 11.43
C TYR A 70 1.31 1.84 11.75
N VAL A 71 2.41 1.18 11.39
CA VAL A 71 3.77 1.75 11.56
C VAL A 71 3.88 3.06 10.77
N THR A 72 3.40 3.04 9.53
CA THR A 72 3.45 4.20 8.62
C THR A 72 2.67 5.38 9.18
N GLU A 73 1.52 5.14 9.80
CA GLU A 73 0.66 6.19 10.35
C GLU A 73 1.15 6.72 11.70
N PHE A 74 1.55 5.83 12.62
CA PHE A 74 1.79 6.19 14.02
C PHE A 74 3.24 6.09 14.49
N GLN A 75 4.10 5.37 13.76
CA GLN A 75 5.46 5.03 14.22
C GLN A 75 6.54 5.43 13.19
N CYS A 76 6.23 6.34 12.27
CA CYS A 76 7.18 6.78 11.23
C CYS A 76 8.19 7.85 11.70
N GLY A 77 8.28 8.09 13.01
CA GLY A 77 9.15 9.09 13.64
C GLY A 77 8.52 10.48 13.78
N GLU A 78 7.44 10.76 13.07
CA GLU A 78 6.70 12.02 13.10
C GLU A 78 5.21 11.72 13.06
N TYR A 79 4.42 12.29 13.98
CA TYR A 79 2.99 12.05 14.06
C TYR A 79 2.19 13.37 14.03
N PRO A 80 1.23 13.52 13.10
CA PRO A 80 0.89 12.56 12.04
C PRO A 80 1.96 12.52 10.94
N ASN A 81 2.07 11.40 10.23
CA ASN A 81 2.97 11.28 9.08
C ASN A 81 2.59 12.35 8.02
N PRO A 82 3.47 13.33 7.71
CA PRO A 82 3.09 14.47 6.87
C PRO A 82 2.80 14.08 5.42
N GLU A 83 3.52 13.09 4.86
CA GLU A 83 3.25 12.61 3.50
C GLU A 83 1.93 11.82 3.45
N LEU A 84 1.63 11.06 4.50
CA LEU A 84 0.35 10.37 4.64
C LEU A 84 -0.82 11.34 4.76
N GLU A 85 -0.67 12.44 5.49
CA GLU A 85 -1.70 13.48 5.60
C GLU A 85 -1.91 14.23 4.28
N ARG A 86 -0.84 14.49 3.51
CA ARG A 86 -0.98 15.06 2.16
C ARG A 86 -1.76 14.13 1.24
N LEU A 87 -1.43 12.84 1.25
CA LEU A 87 -2.16 11.83 0.47
C LEU A 87 -3.63 11.75 0.93
N ARG A 88 -3.87 11.87 2.23
CA ARG A 88 -5.22 11.87 2.82
C ARG A 88 -6.05 13.04 2.29
N ALA A 89 -5.46 14.23 2.25
CA ALA A 89 -6.10 15.43 1.72
C ALA A 89 -6.35 15.33 0.20
N GLU A 90 -5.37 14.86 -0.57
CA GLU A 90 -5.46 14.68 -2.03
C GLU A 90 -6.62 13.76 -2.41
N TYR A 91 -6.73 12.59 -1.75
CA TYR A 91 -7.75 11.58 -2.05
C TYR A 91 -9.01 11.69 -1.19
N ARG A 92 -9.14 12.74 -0.36
CA ARG A 92 -10.27 13.00 0.55
C ARG A 92 -10.64 11.77 1.39
N VAL A 93 -9.64 11.21 2.07
CA VAL A 93 -9.82 10.03 2.93
C VAL A 93 -10.06 10.47 4.37
N ASP A 94 -11.17 10.04 4.98
CA ASP A 94 -11.43 10.37 6.39
C ASP A 94 -10.61 9.53 7.36
N ARG A 95 -10.44 8.23 7.02
CA ARG A 95 -9.71 7.24 7.81
C ARG A 95 -9.02 6.24 6.91
N TRP A 96 -7.79 5.90 7.25
CA TRP A 96 -7.03 4.89 6.52
C TRP A 96 -7.51 3.48 6.81
N SER A 97 -7.66 2.72 5.74
CA SER A 97 -7.71 1.27 5.76
C SER A 97 -6.68 0.77 4.75
N VAL A 98 -6.23 -0.48 4.90
CA VAL A 98 -5.28 -1.11 3.97
C VAL A 98 -5.73 -0.91 2.52
N LYS A 99 -7.01 -1.21 2.22
CA LYS A 99 -7.57 -1.00 0.88
C LYS A 99 -7.50 0.45 0.42
N ARG A 100 -7.93 1.41 1.25
CA ARG A 100 -7.93 2.84 0.88
C ARG A 100 -6.52 3.35 0.62
N PHE A 101 -5.57 2.95 1.46
CA PHE A 101 -4.16 3.28 1.29
C PHE A 101 -3.61 2.73 -0.03
N ILE A 102 -3.80 1.43 -0.31
CA ILE A 102 -3.32 0.79 -1.54
C ILE A 102 -3.90 1.47 -2.78
N TYR A 103 -5.19 1.80 -2.78
CA TYR A 103 -5.82 2.50 -3.92
C TYR A 103 -5.31 3.93 -4.11
N ALA A 104 -5.16 4.69 -3.02
CA ALA A 104 -4.60 6.04 -3.09
C ALA A 104 -3.15 6.01 -3.57
N ALA A 105 -2.34 5.08 -3.04
CA ALA A 105 -0.98 4.84 -3.46
C ALA A 105 -0.89 4.44 -4.93
N ALA A 106 -1.71 3.48 -5.39
CA ALA A 106 -1.74 3.05 -6.79
C ALA A 106 -2.04 4.22 -7.74
N ARG A 107 -3.06 5.03 -7.42
CA ARG A 107 -3.39 6.25 -8.20
C ARG A 107 -2.25 7.26 -8.20
N ARG A 108 -1.65 7.50 -7.03
CA ARG A 108 -0.53 8.45 -6.91
C ARG A 108 0.67 8.00 -7.74
N VAL A 109 1.06 6.73 -7.62
CA VAL A 109 2.19 6.14 -8.38
C VAL A 109 1.92 6.16 -9.89
N MET A 110 0.68 5.91 -10.32
CA MET A 110 0.31 6.05 -11.72
C MET A 110 0.44 7.49 -12.23
N ASN A 111 0.00 8.48 -11.45
CA ASN A 111 -0.04 9.88 -11.89
C ASN A 111 1.31 10.62 -11.78
N ASP A 112 2.17 10.25 -10.84
CA ASP A 112 3.43 10.95 -10.55
C ASP A 112 4.61 10.55 -11.44
N PHE A 113 4.50 9.42 -12.12
CA PHE A 113 5.63 8.80 -12.78
C PHE A 113 5.39 8.45 -14.25
N ASP A 114 4.32 8.95 -14.88
CA ASP A 114 4.16 8.86 -16.33
C ASP A 114 5.02 9.91 -17.06
#